data_AF-A0A744D6E0-F1
#
_entry.id   AF-A0A744D6E0-F1
#
_cell.length_a   1.000
_cell.length_b   1.000
_cell.length_c   1.000
_cell.angle_alpha   90.00
_cell.angle_beta   90.00
_cell.angle_gamma   90.00
#
_symmetry.space_group_name_H-M   'P 1'
#
loop_
_entity.id
_entity.type
_entity.pdbx_description
1 polymer ?
#
loop_
_entity_poly.entity_id
_entity_poly.type
_entity_poly.pdbx_seq_one_letter_code
_entity_poly.pdbx_strand_id
1 'polypeptide(L)' 'KGIEKGIEKGIQQGIQLGEQRGIEKGKLEVARTMLQNGIDRNTVMKMTGLTEDDLAQIRH' A
#
# COMPACT_ATOMS: atom_id res chain seq x y z
N LYS A 1 -22.66 -26.34 7.06
CA LYS A 1 -22.20 -26.35 5.64
C LYS A 1 -22.28 -24.98 4.95
N GLY A 2 -23.43 -24.32 4.82
CA GLY A 2 -23.50 -23.00 4.16
C GLY A 2 -22.80 -21.87 4.94
N ILE A 3 -23.05 -21.83 6.26
CA ILE A 3 -22.51 -20.81 7.17
C ILE A 3 -20.99 -20.91 7.29
N GLU A 4 -20.44 -22.12 7.50
CA GLU A 4 -18.99 -22.35 7.59
C GLU A 4 -18.24 -21.87 6.34
N LYS A 5 -18.77 -22.21 5.14
CA LYS A 5 -18.20 -21.73 3.87
C LYS A 5 -18.27 -20.21 3.72
N GLY A 6 -19.33 -19.58 4.23
CA GLY A 6 -19.47 -18.12 4.25
C GLY A 6 -18.41 -17.46 5.13
N ILE A 7 -18.20 -17.99 6.33
CA ILE A 7 -17.20 -17.50 7.29
C ILE A 7 -15.79 -17.67 6.73
N GLU A 8 -15.46 -18.85 6.19
CA GLU A 8 -14.15 -19.13 5.60
C GLU A 8 -13.80 -18.16 4.47
N LYS A 9 -14.75 -17.92 3.55
CA LYS A 9 -14.59 -16.94 2.47
C LYS A 9 -14.42 -15.52 3.00
N GLY A 10 -15.21 -15.13 3.99
CA GLY A 10 -15.12 -13.79 4.59
C GLY A 10 -13.74 -13.55 5.22
N ILE A 11 -13.20 -14.54 5.94
CA ILE A 11 -11.86 -14.46 6.53
C ILE A 11 -10.79 -14.36 5.44
N GLN A 12 -10.84 -15.21 4.41
CA GLN A 12 -9.87 -15.18 3.31
C GLN A 12 -9.88 -13.83 2.59
N GLN A 13 -11.05 -13.29 2.27
CA GLN A 13 -11.19 -11.97 1.64
C GLN A 13 -10.67 -10.85 2.56
N GLY A 14 -10.97 -10.92 3.85
CA GLY A 14 -10.49 -9.95 4.85
C GLY A 14 -8.96 -9.93 4.95
N ILE A 15 -8.33 -11.10 4.96
CA ILE A 15 -6.87 -11.24 4.99
C ILE A 15 -6.24 -10.66 3.72
N GLN A 16 -6.74 -11.05 2.54
CA GLN A 16 -6.23 -10.56 1.26
C GLN A 16 -6.34 -9.03 1.14
N LEU A 17 -7.50 -8.48 1.52
CA LEU A 17 -7.71 -7.03 1.50
C LEU A 17 -6.81 -6.31 2.51
N GLY A 18 -6.62 -6.90 3.69
CA GLY A 18 -5.75 -6.38 4.74
C GLY A 18 -4.28 -6.34 4.29
N GLU A 19 -3.79 -7.43 3.71
CA GLU A 19 -2.42 -7.54 3.19
C GLU A 19 -2.17 -6.54 2.06
N GLN A 20 -3.07 -6.46 1.08
CA GLN A 20 -2.95 -5.50 -0.04
C GLN A 20 -2.90 -4.05 0.48
N ARG A 21 -3.82 -3.67 1.36
CA ARG A 21 -3.85 -2.32 1.95
C ARG A 21 -2.63 -2.04 2.83
N GLY A 22 -2.13 -3.05 3.54
CA GLY A 22 -0.93 -2.93 4.37
C GLY A 22 0.32 -2.64 3.53
N ILE A 23 0.50 -3.39 2.45
CA ILE A 23 1.61 -3.18 1.50
C ILE A 23 1.56 -1.78 0.88
N GLU A 24 0.38 -1.36 0.42
CA GLU A 24 0.19 -0.03 -0.18
C GLU A 24 0.52 1.10 0.82
N LYS A 25 -0.03 1.03 2.04
CA LYS A 25 0.26 2.01 3.10
C LYS A 25 1.76 2.04 3.46
N GLY A 26 2.39 0.87 3.59
CA GLY A 26 3.82 0.78 3.90
C GLY A 26 4.69 1.42 2.82
N LYS A 27 4.38 1.22 1.55
CA LYS A 27 5.08 1.88 0.44
C LYS A 27 4.97 3.41 0.52
N LEU A 28 3.78 3.93 0.80
CA LEU A 28 3.54 5.37 0.91
C LEU A 28 4.27 6.00 2.09
N GLU A 29 4.32 5.31 3.24
CA GLU A 29 5.05 5.77 4.42
C GLU A 29 6.56 5.85 4.17
N VAL A 30 7.12 4.84 3.52
CA VAL A 30 8.53 4.84 3.10
C VAL A 30 8.78 5.95 2.09
N ALA A 31 7.95 6.10 1.07
CA ALA A 31 8.08 7.14 0.06
C ALA A 31 8.02 8.55 0.66
N ARG A 32 7.10 8.78 1.60
CA ARG A 32 7.00 10.05 2.34
C ARG A 32 8.29 10.35 3.09
N THR A 33 8.82 9.37 3.81
CA THR A 33 10.08 9.51 4.54
C THR A 33 11.24 9.81 3.59
N MET A 34 11.32 9.11 2.45
CA MET A 34 12.36 9.34 1.44
C MET A 34 12.31 10.77 0.89
N LEU A 35 11.12 11.26 0.52
CA LEU A 35 10.93 12.62 0.02
C LEU A 35 11.29 13.68 1.08
N GLN A 36 10.91 13.47 2.34
CA GLN A 36 11.27 14.35 3.46
C GLN A 36 12.78 14.41 3.70
N ASN A 37 13.50 13.33 3.40
CA ASN A 37 14.97 13.27 3.47
C ASN A 37 15.65 13.80 2.19
N GLY A 38 14.90 14.41 1.26
CA GLY A 38 15.44 15.04 0.05
C GLY A 38 15.73 14.08 -1.10
N ILE A 39 15.27 12.83 -1.03
CA ILE A 39 15.35 11.91 -2.17
C ILE A 39 14.37 12.38 -3.25
N ASP A 40 14.82 12.45 -4.49
CA ASP A 40 13.99 12.94 -5.60
C ASP A 40 12.86 11.97 -5.96
N ARG A 41 11.76 12.52 -6.51
CA ARG A 41 10.56 11.73 -6.88
C ARG A 41 10.87 10.56 -7.82
N ASN A 42 11.76 10.74 -8.80
CA ASN A 42 12.05 9.68 -9.77
C ASN A 42 12.75 8.50 -9.10
N THR A 43 13.68 8.77 -8.18
CA THR A 43 14.33 7.72 -7.38
C THR A 43 13.33 7.02 -6.46
N VAL A 44 12.45 7.77 -5.80
CA VAL A 44 11.39 7.19 -4.94
C VAL A 44 10.47 6.27 -5.73
N MET A 45 9.99 6.68 -6.91
CA MET A 45 9.16 5.84 -7.78
C MET A 45 9.87 4.54 -8.17
N LYS A 46 11.15 4.62 -8.58
CA LYS A 46 11.95 3.43 -8.94
C LYS A 46 12.15 2.46 -7.78
N MET A 47 12.33 2.97 -6.56
CA MET A 47 12.59 2.13 -5.38
C MET A 47 11.33 1.49 -4.79
N THR A 48 10.21 2.21 -4.82
CA THR A 48 8.95 1.77 -4.17
C THR A 48 7.97 1.13 -5.14
N GLY A 49 8.17 1.35 -6.45
CA GLY A 49 7.25 0.97 -7.51
C GLY A 49 5.95 1.78 -7.49
N LEU A 50 5.93 2.92 -6.79
CA LEU A 50 4.82 3.86 -6.79
C LEU A 50 4.82 4.69 -8.07
N THR A 51 3.63 5.09 -8.50
CA THR A 51 3.41 5.98 -9.64
C THR A 51 3.49 7.45 -9.21
N GLU A 52 3.53 8.36 -10.18
CA GLU A 52 3.49 9.80 -9.88
C GLU A 52 2.17 10.17 -9.17
N ASP A 53 1.05 9.54 -9.53
CA ASP A 53 -0.25 9.75 -8.88
C ASP A 53 -0.22 9.30 -7.42
N ASP A 54 0.42 8.16 -7.13
CA ASP A 54 0.62 7.67 -5.77
C ASP A 54 1.52 8.60 -4.93
N LEU A 55 2.42 9.35 -5.56
CA LEU A 55 3.24 10.35 -4.87
C LEU A 55 2.55 11.71 -4.78
N ALA A 56 1.60 12.01 -5.66
CA ALA A 56 0.84 13.26 -5.63
C ALA A 56 0.01 13.39 -4.34
N GLN A 57 -0.52 12.28 -3.83
CA GLN A 57 -1.23 12.21 -2.55
C GLN A 57 -0.34 12.41 -1.30
N ILE A 58 0.99 12.39 -1.45
CA ILE A 58 1.93 12.62 -0.34
C ILE A 58 2.18 14.12 -0.09
N ARG A 59 1.67 15.02 -0.94
CA ARG A 59 1.87 16.47 -0.81
C ARG A 59 1.16 17.05 0.42
N HIS A 60 1.96 17.72 1.27
CA HIS A 60 1.52 18.78 2.19
C HIS A 60 2.00 20.12 1.67
#